data_AF-A0A1R4HB97-F1
#
_entry.id   AF-A0A1R4HB97-F1
#
_cell.length_a   1.000
_cell.length_b   1.000
_cell.length_c   1.000
_cell.angle_alpha   90.00
_cell.angle_beta   90.00
_cell.angle_gamma   90.00
#
_symmetry.space_group_name_H-M   'P 1'
#
loop_
_entity.id
_entity.type
_entity.pdbx_description
1 polymer ?
#
loop_
_entity_poly.entity_id
_entity_poly.type
_entity_poly.pdbx_seq_one_letter_code
_entity_poly.pdbx_strand_id
1 'polypeptide(L)'
;MEERAGNALPSKALDAFAKKISALQPQSNATFYAASRVNVCAAPPKFGAAPQIVVIAKSDGSIACGTQGISLAQMRKELGHIKVFSALKKSDGKIRPAVCGIATGRFNVYVIDKSGLLNATEHGFSLWSSLVD
;
A
#
# COMPACT_ATOMS: atom_id res chain seq x y z
N MET A 1 18.55 18.84 -40.12
CA MET A 1 17.99 17.83 -39.21
C MET A 1 18.74 17.96 -37.90
N GLU A 2 18.00 18.37 -36.87
CA GLU A 2 18.35 18.61 -35.48
C GLU A 2 19.58 17.84 -34.97
N GLU A 3 20.63 18.56 -34.58
CA GLU A 3 21.67 18.01 -33.70
C GLU A 3 21.04 17.69 -32.35
N ARG A 4 20.94 16.41 -32.03
CA ARG A 4 20.48 15.90 -30.74
C ARG A 4 21.57 16.15 -29.70
N ALA A 5 21.56 17.33 -29.09
CA ALA A 5 22.41 17.69 -27.96
C ALA A 5 22.19 16.68 -26.81
N GLY A 6 23.17 15.79 -26.61
CA GLY A 6 23.24 14.96 -25.42
C GLY A 6 23.49 15.86 -24.21
N ASN A 7 22.56 15.85 -23.25
CA ASN A 7 22.70 16.52 -21.96
C ASN A 7 23.87 15.92 -21.15
N ALA A 8 25.10 16.31 -21.49
CA ALA A 8 26.23 16.16 -20.59
C ALA A 8 26.09 17.23 -19.51
N LEU A 9 25.76 16.84 -18.27
CA LEU A 9 25.85 17.76 -17.14
C LEU A 9 27.30 18.29 -17.07
N PRO A 10 27.51 19.61 -16.92
CA PRO A 10 28.85 20.17 -16.83
C PRO A 10 29.57 19.55 -15.63
N SER A 11 30.82 19.10 -15.81
CA SER A 11 31.64 18.45 -14.78
C SER A 11 31.66 19.21 -13.45
N LYS A 12 31.63 20.54 -13.50
CA LYS A 12 31.55 21.42 -12.34
C LYS A 12 30.28 21.23 -11.49
N ALA A 13 29.16 20.86 -12.10
CA ALA A 13 27.92 20.56 -11.39
C ALA A 13 27.99 19.21 -10.67
N LEU A 14 28.67 18.22 -11.27
CA LEU A 14 28.96 16.94 -10.61
C LEU A 14 29.92 17.11 -9.44
N ASP A 15 30.97 17.90 -9.60
CA ASP A 15 31.93 18.19 -8.52
C ASP A 15 31.26 18.94 -7.36
N ALA A 16 30.41 19.93 -7.66
CA ALA A 16 29.65 20.67 -6.67
C ALA A 16 28.63 19.77 -5.93
N PHE A 17 27.99 18.85 -6.64
CA PHE A 17 27.06 17.89 -6.06
C PHE A 17 27.78 16.85 -5.18
N ALA A 18 28.91 16.30 -5.64
CA ALA A 18 29.75 15.40 -4.87
C ALA A 18 30.24 16.06 -3.58
N LYS A 19 30.69 17.32 -3.64
CA LYS A 19 31.11 18.09 -2.45
C LYS A 19 29.95 18.33 -1.47
N LYS A 20 28.73 18.55 -1.98
CA LYS A 20 27.52 18.67 -1.14
C LYS A 20 27.14 17.36 -0.49
N ILE A 21 27.19 16.23 -1.20
CA ILE A 21 26.90 14.91 -0.62
C ILE A 21 27.94 14.53 0.43
N SER A 22 29.23 14.78 0.18
CA SER A 22 30.30 14.50 1.13
C SER A 22 30.22 15.34 2.41
N ALA A 23 29.49 16.47 2.38
CA ALA A 23 29.22 17.32 3.54
C ALA A 23 27.93 16.93 4.29
N LEU A 24 27.14 15.98 3.77
CA LEU A 24 26.02 15.40 4.51
C LEU A 24 26.59 14.44 5.56
N GLN A 25 26.77 14.93 6.78
CA GLN A 25 26.87 14.03 7.93
C GLN A 25 25.50 13.37 8.14
N PRO A 26 25.43 12.03 8.27
CA PRO A 26 24.15 11.36 8.50
C PRO A 26 23.54 11.89 9.80
N GLN A 27 22.24 12.20 9.77
CA GLN A 27 21.52 12.55 10.99
C GLN A 27 21.64 11.38 11.98
N SER A 28 22.07 11.68 13.20
CA SER A 28 22.30 10.73 14.29
C SER A 28 21.05 9.95 14.74
N ASN A 29 19.89 10.22 14.12
CA ASN A 29 18.64 9.48 14.30
C ASN A 29 18.41 8.38 13.24
N ALA A 30 19.29 8.23 12.24
CA ALA A 30 19.27 7.13 11.27
C ALA A 30 20.28 6.04 11.67
N THR A 31 19.98 5.32 12.75
CA THR A 31 20.81 4.27 13.36
C THR A 31 20.83 2.95 12.57
N PHE A 32 21.25 2.94 11.30
CA PHE A 32 21.44 1.64 10.61
C PHE A 32 22.60 1.50 9.61
N TYR A 33 23.42 2.52 9.36
CA TYR A 33 24.60 2.35 8.50
C TYR A 33 25.86 2.96 9.11
N ALA A 34 26.35 2.30 10.16
CA ALA A 34 27.76 2.37 10.53
C ALA A 34 28.25 0.94 10.78
N ALA A 35 28.54 0.23 9.68
CA ALA A 35 29.27 -1.03 9.71
C ALA A 35 30.74 -0.74 10.08
N SER A 36 30.99 -0.37 11.34
CA SER A 36 32.33 -0.38 11.93
C SER A 36 32.28 -0.24 13.45
N ARG A 37 32.62 -1.35 14.11
CA ARG A 37 33.08 -1.49 15.51
C ARG A 37 32.02 -1.41 16.62
N VAL A 38 31.46 -2.56 16.97
CA VAL A 38 31.05 -2.87 18.34
C VAL A 38 31.38 -4.33 18.66
N ASN A 39 32.40 -4.54 19.51
CA ASN A 39 32.72 -5.83 20.14
C ASN A 39 31.81 -6.11 21.36
N VAL A 40 30.58 -5.59 21.33
CA VAL A 40 29.56 -5.81 22.34
C VAL A 40 28.24 -5.91 21.59
N CYS A 41 27.87 -7.14 21.23
CA CYS A 41 26.51 -7.40 20.77
C CYS A 41 25.61 -7.41 22.00
N ALA A 42 25.16 -6.25 22.45
CA ALA A 42 23.86 -6.19 23.12
C ALA A 42 22.85 -6.67 22.08
N ALA A 43 22.16 -7.78 22.36
CA ALA A 43 21.20 -8.37 21.44
C ALA A 43 20.29 -7.26 20.89
N PRO A 44 20.05 -7.22 19.56
CA PRO A 44 19.21 -6.19 18.99
C PRO A 44 17.87 -6.17 19.73
N PRO A 45 17.29 -4.98 20.01
CA PRO A 45 15.96 -4.91 20.58
C PRO A 45 15.05 -5.77 19.73
N LYS A 46 14.37 -6.73 20.36
CA LYS A 46 13.41 -7.59 19.65
C LYS A 46 12.43 -6.65 18.96
N PHE A 47 12.49 -6.57 17.63
CA PHE A 47 11.51 -5.84 16.86
C PHE A 47 10.15 -6.40 17.28
N GLY A 48 9.30 -5.53 17.82
CA GLY A 48 7.98 -5.91 18.33
C GLY A 48 7.23 -6.74 17.28
N ALA A 49 6.39 -7.65 17.77
CA ALA A 49 5.63 -8.59 16.96
C ALA A 49 5.13 -7.94 15.67
N ALA A 50 5.37 -8.61 14.53
CA ALA A 50 4.99 -8.11 13.22
C ALA A 50 3.52 -7.65 13.24
N PRO A 51 3.19 -6.48 12.66
CA PRO A 51 1.81 -6.01 12.60
C PRO A 51 0.97 -7.07 11.90
N GLN A 52 -0.04 -7.56 12.62
CA GLN A 52 -0.95 -8.57 12.12
C GLN A 52 -1.89 -7.87 11.13
N ILE A 53 -1.55 -7.92 9.85
CA ILE A 53 -2.38 -7.36 8.78
C ILE A 53 -3.38 -8.41 8.30
N VAL A 54 -4.60 -7.96 8.02
CA VAL A 54 -5.66 -8.80 7.45
C VAL A 54 -6.27 -8.12 6.23
N VAL A 55 -6.73 -8.94 5.30
CA VAL A 55 -7.44 -8.46 4.10
C VAL A 55 -8.92 -8.66 4.33
N ILE A 56 -9.67 -7.59 4.13
CA ILE A 56 -11.13 -7.57 4.21
C ILE A 56 -11.70 -7.10 2.89
N ALA A 57 -12.93 -7.51 2.58
CA ALA A 57 -13.63 -7.06 1.40
C ALA A 57 -15.12 -6.91 1.64
N LYS A 58 -15.72 -6.04 0.83
CA LYS A 58 -17.16 -5.82 0.77
C LYS A 58 -17.57 -5.61 -0.69
N SER A 59 -18.73 -6.13 -1.07
CA SER A 59 -19.26 -5.96 -2.42
C SER A 59 -19.48 -4.48 -2.70
N ASP A 60 -19.09 -4.00 -3.88
CA ASP A 60 -19.28 -2.61 -4.27
C ASP A 60 -20.75 -2.30 -4.65
N GLY A 61 -21.60 -3.32 -4.71
CA GLY A 61 -23.01 -3.20 -5.06
C GLY A 61 -23.26 -2.87 -6.53
N SER A 62 -22.26 -2.96 -7.40
CA SER A 62 -22.43 -2.69 -8.83
C SER A 62 -23.26 -3.77 -9.52
N ILE A 63 -24.10 -3.35 -10.45
CA ILE A 63 -24.98 -4.21 -11.23
C ILE A 63 -24.71 -4.10 -12.73
N ALA A 64 -24.84 -5.20 -13.45
CA ALA A 64 -24.72 -5.21 -14.90
C ALA A 64 -25.80 -4.33 -15.54
N CYS A 65 -25.40 -3.49 -16.50
CA CYS A 65 -26.23 -2.48 -17.16
C CYS A 65 -26.83 -1.39 -16.25
N GLY A 66 -26.38 -1.27 -14.99
CA GLY A 66 -26.93 -0.28 -14.05
C GLY A 66 -25.84 0.54 -13.37
N THR A 67 -25.91 0.64 -12.04
CA THR A 67 -25.01 1.48 -11.26
C THR A 67 -23.60 0.88 -11.16
N GLN A 68 -22.58 1.75 -11.23
CA GLN A 68 -21.16 1.40 -11.21
C GLN A 68 -20.63 1.05 -9.80
N GLY A 69 -21.53 0.89 -8.82
CA GLY A 69 -21.22 0.59 -7.44
C GLY A 69 -20.55 1.74 -6.68
N ILE A 70 -20.24 1.48 -5.42
CA ILE A 70 -19.61 2.44 -4.50
C ILE A 70 -18.10 2.48 -4.77
N SER A 71 -17.53 3.69 -4.81
CA SER A 71 -16.08 3.90 -4.99
C SER A 71 -15.29 3.48 -3.75
N LEU A 72 -14.00 3.11 -3.94
CA LEU A 72 -13.09 2.75 -2.85
C LEU A 72 -13.00 3.86 -1.79
N ALA A 73 -12.94 5.13 -2.22
CA ALA A 73 -12.82 6.27 -1.32
C ALA A 73 -14.10 6.50 -0.51
N GLN A 74 -15.27 6.27 -1.09
CA GLN A 74 -16.55 6.43 -0.42
C GLN A 74 -16.81 5.30 0.58
N MET A 75 -16.60 4.04 0.18
CA MET A 75 -16.76 2.89 1.07
C MET A 75 -15.72 2.88 2.20
N ARG A 76 -14.51 3.40 1.97
CA ARG A 76 -13.49 3.57 3.02
C ARG A 76 -13.98 4.44 4.19
N LYS A 77 -14.91 5.38 3.95
CA LYS A 77 -15.46 6.23 5.02
C LYS A 77 -16.19 5.41 6.08
N GLU A 78 -16.74 4.25 5.71
CA GLU A 78 -17.41 3.33 6.63
C GLU A 78 -16.41 2.69 7.62
N LEU A 79 -15.13 2.59 7.26
CA LEU A 79 -14.09 2.06 8.15
C LEU A 79 -13.63 3.08 9.20
N GLY A 80 -14.09 4.32 9.14
CA GLY A 80 -13.84 5.37 10.13
C GLY A 80 -12.34 5.58 10.41
N HIS A 81 -11.93 5.29 11.64
CA HIS A 81 -10.55 5.49 12.13
C HIS A 81 -9.62 4.29 11.93
N ILE A 82 -10.08 3.21 11.30
CA ILE A 82 -9.25 2.03 11.03
C ILE A 82 -8.12 2.40 10.07
N LYS A 83 -6.89 2.05 10.44
CA LYS A 83 -5.73 2.25 9.58
C LYS A 83 -5.79 1.29 8.38
N VAL A 84 -5.96 1.88 7.20
CA VAL A 84 -5.93 1.16 5.92
C VAL A 84 -4.55 1.31 5.29
N PHE A 85 -3.89 0.20 5.00
CA PHE A 85 -2.59 0.16 4.35
C PHE A 85 -2.69 0.16 2.82
N SER A 86 -3.71 -0.51 2.28
CA SER A 86 -3.95 -0.59 0.84
C SER A 86 -5.44 -0.76 0.54
N ALA A 87 -5.86 -0.29 -0.63
CA ALA A 87 -7.23 -0.38 -1.13
C ALA A 87 -7.20 -0.73 -2.62
N LEU A 88 -7.89 -1.80 -3.01
CA LEU A 88 -8.00 -2.24 -4.40
C LEU A 88 -9.43 -2.67 -4.73
N LYS A 89 -9.82 -2.51 -5.99
CA LYS A 89 -11.08 -3.05 -6.50
C LYS A 89 -10.78 -4.36 -7.22
N LYS A 90 -11.35 -5.47 -6.75
CA LYS A 90 -11.10 -6.82 -7.28
C LYS A 90 -12.43 -7.50 -7.66
N SER A 91 -12.39 -8.39 -8.65
CA SER A 91 -13.51 -9.30 -8.93
C SER A 91 -13.38 -10.53 -8.03
N ASP A 92 -14.49 -11.16 -7.66
CA ASP A 92 -14.46 -12.46 -6.96
C ASP A 92 -14.09 -13.64 -7.89
N GLY A 93 -13.76 -13.37 -9.16
CA GLY A 93 -13.25 -14.35 -10.11
C GLY A 93 -14.30 -15.30 -10.67
N LYS A 94 -15.56 -15.17 -10.24
CA LYS A 94 -16.65 -16.02 -10.72
C LYS A 94 -17.19 -15.51 -12.04
N ILE A 95 -17.36 -16.43 -12.99
CA ILE A 95 -18.04 -16.16 -14.25
C ILE A 95 -19.53 -15.95 -13.95
N ARG A 96 -20.10 -14.88 -14.50
CA ARG A 96 -21.51 -14.54 -14.34
C ARG A 96 -22.18 -14.43 -15.70
N PRO A 97 -23.49 -14.73 -15.79
CA PRO A 97 -24.27 -14.41 -16.99
C PRO A 97 -24.15 -12.92 -17.32
N ALA A 98 -24.21 -12.55 -18.60
CA ALA A 98 -24.18 -11.15 -19.02
C ALA A 98 -25.61 -10.58 -19.16
N VAL A 99 -26.43 -10.75 -18.13
CA VAL A 99 -27.81 -10.21 -18.11
C VAL A 99 -27.86 -8.92 -17.30
N CYS A 100 -28.77 -8.01 -17.65
CA CYS A 100 -28.91 -6.77 -16.90
C CYS A 100 -29.56 -7.02 -15.53
N GLY A 101 -29.14 -6.26 -14.51
CA GLY A 101 -29.73 -6.29 -13.16
C GLY A 101 -29.08 -7.26 -12.15
N ILE A 102 -28.12 -8.07 -12.56
CA ILE A 102 -27.36 -8.93 -11.65
C ILE A 102 -26.11 -8.24 -11.14
N ALA A 103 -25.67 -8.59 -9.93
CA ALA A 103 -24.43 -8.11 -9.35
C ALA A 103 -23.23 -8.49 -10.23
N THR A 104 -22.32 -7.56 -10.49
CA THR A 104 -21.14 -7.80 -11.33
C THR A 104 -20.07 -8.68 -10.65
N GLY A 105 -20.15 -8.83 -9.32
CA GLY A 105 -19.12 -9.53 -8.54
C GLY A 105 -17.89 -8.70 -8.22
N ARG A 106 -17.99 -7.37 -8.29
CA ARG A 106 -16.89 -6.49 -7.91
C ARG A 106 -16.93 -6.22 -6.41
N PHE A 107 -15.74 -6.24 -5.81
CA PHE A 107 -15.51 -6.04 -4.40
C PHE A 107 -14.49 -4.94 -4.20
N ASN A 108 -14.71 -4.14 -3.16
CA ASN A 108 -13.72 -3.23 -2.63
C ASN A 108 -12.94 -3.98 -1.53
N VAL A 109 -11.65 -4.16 -1.75
CA VAL A 109 -10.74 -4.92 -0.91
C VAL A 109 -9.80 -3.96 -0.19
N TYR A 110 -9.66 -4.13 1.12
CA TYR A 110 -8.82 -3.30 1.96
C TYR A 110 -7.88 -4.15 2.79
N VAL A 111 -6.64 -3.68 2.93
CA VAL A 111 -5.66 -4.24 3.87
C VAL A 111 -5.68 -3.38 5.12
N ILE A 112 -6.04 -3.97 6.25
CA ILE A 112 -6.18 -3.26 7.53
C ILE A 112 -5.39 -3.97 8.62
N ASP A 113 -5.22 -3.28 9.75
CA ASP A 113 -4.73 -3.91 10.98
C ASP A 113 -5.79 -4.86 11.57
N LYS A 114 -5.37 -6.01 12.08
CA LYS A 114 -6.25 -7.03 12.68
C LYS A 114 -7.10 -6.48 13.83
N SER A 115 -6.63 -5.47 14.55
CA SER A 115 -7.41 -4.81 15.60
C SER A 115 -8.71 -4.18 15.09
N GLY A 116 -8.76 -3.77 13.83
CA GLY A 116 -9.94 -3.18 13.19
C GLY A 116 -10.93 -4.19 12.60
N LEU A 117 -10.64 -5.50 12.66
CA LEU A 117 -11.45 -6.52 12.00
C LEU A 117 -12.89 -6.56 12.53
N LEU A 118 -13.08 -6.50 13.84
CA LEU A 118 -14.40 -6.61 14.47
C LEU A 118 -15.31 -5.45 14.04
N ASN A 119 -14.81 -4.22 14.11
CA ASN A 119 -15.52 -3.03 13.65
C ASN A 119 -15.82 -3.08 12.13
N ALA A 120 -14.86 -3.53 11.32
CA ALA A 120 -15.11 -3.72 9.89
C ALA A 120 -16.22 -4.76 9.64
N THR A 121 -16.27 -5.86 10.39
CA THR A 121 -17.32 -6.87 10.27
C THR A 121 -18.69 -6.35 10.67
N GLU A 122 -18.79 -5.47 11.67
CA GLU A 122 -20.05 -4.77 12.00
C GLU A 122 -20.56 -3.91 10.84
N HIS A 123 -19.65 -3.33 10.05
CA HIS A 123 -19.97 -2.61 8.82
C HIS A 123 -20.20 -3.51 7.59
N GLY A 124 -20.25 -4.84 7.77
CA GLY A 124 -20.54 -5.82 6.71
C GLY A 124 -19.32 -6.19 5.86
N PHE A 125 -18.10 -5.91 6.32
CA PHE A 125 -16.89 -6.41 5.68
C PHE A 125 -16.61 -7.85 6.10
N SER A 126 -16.24 -8.68 5.14
CA SER A 126 -15.85 -10.07 5.39
C SER A 126 -14.36 -10.26 5.15
N LEU A 127 -13.77 -11.22 5.85
CA LEU A 127 -12.37 -11.58 5.67
C LEU A 127 -12.18 -12.16 4.25
N TRP A 128 -11.16 -11.66 3.54
CA TRP A 128 -10.95 -11.99 2.14
C TRP A 128 -9.69 -12.84 2.00
N SER A 129 -9.88 -14.14 1.79
CA SER A 129 -8.80 -15.13 1.77
C SER A 129 -8.08 -15.23 0.42
N SER A 130 -8.55 -14.59 -0.66
CA SER A 130 -7.89 -14.65 -1.98
C SER A 130 -6.68 -13.68 -2.08
N LEU A 131 -5.74 -13.83 -1.16
CA LEU A 131 -4.33 -13.65 -1.46
C LEU A 131 -3.89 -14.96 -2.11
N VAL A 132 -3.17 -14.90 -3.24
CA VAL A 132 -2.92 -16.00 -4.19
C VAL A 132 -4.14 -16.20 -5.12
N ASP A 133 -4.09 -15.96 -6.42
CA ASP A 133 -2.98 -15.98 -7.38
C ASP A 133 -2.57 -14.60 -7.95
#